data_AF-A0A3D4G106-F1
#
_entry.id   AF-A0A3D4G106-F1
#
_cell.length_a   1.000
_cell.length_b   1.000
_cell.length_c   1.000
_cell.angle_alpha   90.00
_cell.angle_beta   90.00
_cell.angle_gamma   90.00
#
_symmetry.space_group_name_H-M   'P 1'
#
loop_
_entity.id
_entity.type
_entity.pdbx_description
1 polymer ?
#
loop_
_entity_poly.entity_id
_entity_poly.type
_entity_poly.pdbx_seq_one_letter_code
_entity_poly.pdbx_strand_id
1 'polypeptide(L)' 'NMATMLCYVMTDAALEPSELDAVLRRVVDETLNMVSVDTDTSTSDTCVAIANGRRGPVPRAVFESALGAA' A
#
# COMPACT_ATOMS: atom_id res chain seq x y z
N ASN A 1 2.39 1.88 15.28
CA ASN A 1 2.62 3.28 15.72
C ASN A 1 4.11 3.59 15.61
N MET A 2 4.49 4.27 14.54
CA MET A 2 5.86 4.34 14.02
C MET A 2 6.45 5.76 14.18
N ALA A 3 7.78 5.86 14.22
CA ALA A 3 8.50 7.07 13.78
C ALA A 3 8.11 7.46 12.33
N THR A 4 8.57 8.60 11.80
CA THR A 4 8.12 9.07 10.47
C THR A 4 8.30 8.04 9.36
N MET A 5 7.18 7.53 8.85
CA MET A 5 7.09 6.55 7.78
C MET A 5 6.57 7.21 6.51
N LEU A 6 7.35 7.12 5.43
CA LEU A 6 6.95 7.55 4.10
C LEU A 6 7.07 6.38 3.13
N CYS A 7 5.94 5.87 2.66
CA CYS A 7 5.86 4.72 1.76
C CYS A 7 5.19 5.10 0.43
N TYR A 8 5.87 4.80 -0.68
CA TYR A 8 5.38 5.09 -2.03
C TYR A 8 5.44 3.83 -2.89
N VAL A 9 4.29 3.39 -3.37
CA VAL A 9 4.12 2.21 -4.22
C VAL A 9 3.79 2.66 -5.63
N MET A 10 4.51 2.14 -6.63
CA MET A 10 4.27 2.45 -8.03
C MET A 10 4.06 1.15 -8.81
N THR A 11 3.03 1.12 -9.65
CA THR A 11 2.72 -0.04 -10.51
C THR A 11 2.21 0.40 -11.87
N ASP A 12 2.40 -0.45 -12.87
CA ASP A 12 1.81 -0.33 -14.19
C ASP A 12 0.56 -1.19 -14.38
N ALA A 13 0.13 -1.93 -13.36
CA ALA A 13 -1.12 -2.68 -13.36
C ALA A 13 -2.32 -1.75 -13.58
N ALA A 14 -3.28 -2.18 -14.39
CA ALA A 14 -4.58 -1.52 -14.48
C ALA A 14 -5.52 -2.11 -13.41
N LEU A 15 -5.97 -1.25 -12.51
CA LEU A 15 -6.86 -1.57 -11.40
C LEU A 15 -7.97 -0.52 -11.37
N GLU A 16 -9.17 -0.93 -10.98
CA GLU A 16 -10.21 0.03 -10.64
C GLU A 16 -9.76 0.86 -9.43
N PRO A 17 -10.01 2.19 -9.40
CA PRO A 17 -9.57 3.04 -8.29
C PRO A 17 -10.03 2.54 -6.91
N SER A 18 -11.27 2.03 -6.82
CA SER A 18 -11.82 1.48 -5.59
C SER A 18 -11.15 0.17 -5.17
N GLU A 19 -10.66 -0.62 -6.12
CA GLU A 19 -9.94 -1.85 -5.86
C GLU A 19 -8.53 -1.56 -5.33
N LEU A 20 -7.80 -0.65 -6.00
CA LEU A 20 -6.49 -0.19 -5.54
C LEU A 20 -6.54 0.34 -4.12
N ASP A 21 -7.52 1.21 -3.83
CA ASP A 21 -7.74 1.82 -2.52
C ASP A 21 -8.09 0.77 -1.45
N ALA A 22 -8.97 -0.19 -1.77
CA ALA A 22 -9.34 -1.26 -0.85
C ALA A 22 -8.17 -2.21 -0.55
N VAL A 23 -7.37 -2.57 -1.55
CA VAL A 23 -6.20 -3.44 -1.39
C VAL A 23 -5.12 -2.71 -0.59
N LEU A 24 -4.83 -1.45 -0.92
CA LEU A 24 -3.82 -0.66 -0.22
C LEU A 24 -4.14 -0.55 1.28
N ARG A 25 -5.38 -0.18 1.65
CA ARG A 25 -5.75 -0.06 3.07
C ARG A 25 -5.56 -1.37 3.82
N ARG A 26 -6.03 -2.48 3.26
CA ARG A 26 -5.91 -3.78 3.91
C ARG A 26 -4.45 -4.18 4.12
N VAL A 27 -3.62 -4.05 3.09
CA VAL A 27 -2.20 -4.40 3.21
C VAL A 27 -1.50 -3.50 4.22
N VAL A 28 -1.77 -2.19 4.21
CA VAL A 28 -1.21 -1.24 5.18
C VAL A 28 -1.62 -1.60 6.62
N ASP A 29 -2.87 -1.98 6.84
CA ASP A 29 -3.38 -2.41 8.14
C ASP A 29 -2.68 -3.68 8.66
N GLU A 30 -2.33 -4.61 7.78
CA GLU A 30 -1.67 -5.88 8.11
C GLU A 30 -0.13 -5.80 8.10
N THR A 31 0.45 -4.67 7.69
CA THR A 31 1.92 -4.50 7.55
C THR A 31 2.41 -3.25 8.28
N LEU A 32 2.32 -2.08 7.64
CA LEU A 32 2.89 -0.83 8.14
C LEU A 32 2.27 -0.42 9.48
N ASN A 33 0.95 -0.60 9.63
CA ASN A 33 0.25 -0.29 10.88
C ASN A 33 0.54 -1.32 12.00
N MET A 34 1.16 -2.46 11.69
CA MET A 34 1.55 -3.50 12.65
C MET A 34 2.96 -3.30 13.24
N VAL A 35 3.72 -2.31 12.76
CA VAL A 35 5.08 -2.04 13.24
C VAL A 35 5.11 -0.82 14.16
N SER A 36 5.96 -0.89 15.17
CA SER A 36 6.29 0.22 16.09
C SER A 36 7.76 0.12 16.46
N VAL A 37 8.51 1.20 16.29
CA VAL A 37 9.93 1.26 16.67
C VAL A 37 10.06 1.78 18.10
N ASP A 38 9.44 2.92 18.39
CA ASP A 38 9.53 3.67 19.65
C ASP A 38 8.17 4.07 20.24
N THR A 39 7.07 3.68 19.60
CA THR A 39 5.66 3.96 19.96
C THR A 39 5.16 5.38 19.71
N ASP A 40 6.03 6.29 19.25
CA ASP A 40 5.68 7.68 18.98
C ASP A 40 5.18 7.83 17.54
N THR A 41 3.86 7.80 17.34
CA THR A 41 3.26 8.02 16.01
C THR A 41 3.65 9.38 15.45
N SER A 42 4.27 9.39 14.27
CA SER A 42 4.63 10.63 13.59
C SER A 42 3.43 11.45 13.14
N THR A 43 3.60 12.76 13.06
CA THR A 43 2.61 13.70 12.52
C THR A 43 2.61 13.76 10.99
N SER A 44 3.53 13.05 10.33
CA SER A 44 3.76 13.12 8.88
C SER A 44 3.73 11.75 8.19
N ASP A 45 3.26 10.70 8.88
CA ASP A 45 3.16 9.36 8.30
C ASP A 45 2.30 9.39 7.02
N THR A 46 2.85 8.87 5.93
CA THR A 46 2.23 8.93 4.60
C THR A 46 2.46 7.63 3.83
N CYS A 47 1.39 7.04 3.31
CA CYS A 47 1.44 5.93 2.36
C CYS A 47 0.64 6.28 1.09
N VAL A 48 1.26 6.13 -0.07
CA VAL A 48 0.67 6.46 -1.37
C VAL A 48 0.90 5.32 -2.35
N ALA A 49 -0.14 4.95 -3.10
CA ALA A 49 -0.02 4.06 -4.25
C ALA A 49 -0.39 4.78 -5.55
N ILE A 50 0.38 4.55 -6.61
CA ILE A 50 0.18 5.11 -7.95
C ILE A 50 0.15 3.97 -8.96
N ALA A 51 -0.96 3.85 -9.70
CA ALA A 51 -1.14 2.85 -10.75
C ALA A 51 -1.43 3.53 -12.10
N ASN A 52 -0.60 3.28 -13.11
CA ASN A 52 -0.72 3.95 -14.42
C ASN A 52 -1.40 3.11 -15.52
N GLY A 53 -1.67 1.83 -15.27
CA GLY A 53 -2.41 0.95 -16.17
C GLY A 53 -1.70 0.49 -17.44
N ARG A 54 -0.41 0.84 -17.66
CA ARG A 54 0.31 0.52 -18.92
C ARG A 54 0.46 -0.98 -19.21
N ARG A 55 0.44 -1.84 -18.18
CA ARG A 55 0.52 -3.32 -18.31
C ARG A 55 -0.86 -3.97 -18.52
N GLY A 56 -1.95 -3.23 -18.31
CA GLY A 56 -3.32 -3.75 -18.41
C GLY A 56 -3.80 -4.51 -17.17
N PRO A 57 -5.01 -5.11 -17.22
CA PRO A 57 -5.69 -5.65 -16.04
C PRO A 57 -4.92 -6.78 -15.34
N VAL A 58 -4.89 -6.75 -14.02
CA VAL A 58 -4.30 -7.79 -13.16
C VAL A 58 -5.38 -8.31 -12.22
N PRO A 59 -5.45 -9.63 -11.94
CA PRO A 59 -6.36 -10.15 -10.94
C PRO A 59 -6.07 -9.56 -9.57
N ARG A 60 -7.11 -9.05 -8.88
CA ARG A 60 -7.02 -8.49 -7.52
C ARG A 60 -6.12 -9.27 -6.59
N ALA A 61 -6.38 -10.58 -6.47
CA ALA A 61 -5.67 -11.46 -5.54
C ALA A 61 -4.16 -11.52 -5.82
N VAL A 62 -3.76 -11.43 -7.10
CA VAL A 62 -2.34 -11.40 -7.48
C VAL A 62 -1.71 -10.08 -7.06
N PHE A 63 -2.40 -8.96 -7.29
CA PHE A 63 -1.92 -7.64 -6.88
C PHE A 63 -1.83 -7.52 -5.35
N GLU A 64 -2.86 -7.94 -4.62
CA GLU A 64 -2.93 -7.92 -3.16
C GLU A 64 -1.82 -8.78 -2.54
N SER A 65 -1.60 -10.00 -3.05
CA SER A 65 -0.51 -10.85 -2.60
C SER A 65 0.87 -10.27 -2.91
N ALA A 66 1.06 -9.65 -4.07
CA ALA A 66 2.33 -9.04 -4.44
C ALA A 66 2.64 -7.81 -3.58
N LEU A 67 1.62 -7.00 -3.28
CA LEU A 67 1.76 -5.82 -2.44
C LEU A 67 2.04 -6.19 -0.98
N GLY A 68 1.36 -7.21 -0.44
CA GLY A 68 1.57 -7.69 0.93
C GLY A 68 2.89 -8.43 1.16
N ALA A 69 3.56 -8.86 0.10
CA ALA A 69 4.88 -9.50 0.16
C ALA A 69 6.05 -8.51 -0.03
N ALA A 70 5.76 -7.25 -0.36
CA ALA A 70 6.75 -6.18 -0.54
C ALA A 70 7.24 -5.64 0.81
#